data_AF-A0A1V2PXD8-F1
#
_entry.id   AF-A0A1V2PXD8-F1
#
_cell.length_a   1.000
_cell.length_b   1.000
_cell.length_c   1.000
_cell.angle_alpha   90.00
_cell.angle_beta   90.00
_cell.angle_gamma   90.00
#
_symmetry.space_group_name_H-M   'P 1'
#
loop_
_entity.id
_entity.type
_entity.pdbx_description
1 polymer ?
#
loop_
_entity_poly.entity_id
_entity_poly.type
_entity_poly.pdbx_seq_one_letter_code
_entity_poly.pdbx_strand_id
1 'polypeptide(L)'
;MAETKKANVFTRLYVGNGAFDIVGKRKRWYVLFGLILLICIASIVFRGFNLGIDFTGGTRVQLPATSASGTISVEAAKATFEKAIGEEPTAAQTVGSGASATIQIRSETLNADQVLALKNALNDDLKPNGGTQAISDSAVSASWGGEITGKALIALLVFFVAVAIFLALYFELSMAIAALVAVVHDVLITAGIYSLVGFEVSPATVIGLLTILGFSLYDTVVVFDKVRENTRGLLGLTRRTYGEAANLAVNQTLMRSINTSLIALLPVLGLLAIGVGLLGVGTLKDLALVQLTGIAIGALSSIFIATPVAVDLKMRDARYKAQAARVQARRDNLARKAGGEAVSGGDIVESTDDESLQAELRKEKAMAAAAGVPARHGKAGDARRRPTGKKHR
;
A
#
# COMPACT_ATOMS: atom_id res chain seq x y z
N MET A 1 24.43 2.51 39.26
CA MET A 1 24.46 2.51 37.78
C MET A 1 23.67 1.30 37.30
N ALA A 2 22.43 1.49 36.85
CA ALA A 2 21.62 0.41 36.30
C ALA A 2 21.53 0.62 34.78
N GLU A 3 22.19 -0.27 34.05
CA GLU A 3 22.24 -0.32 32.60
C GLU A 3 20.80 -0.48 32.05
N THR A 4 20.27 0.55 31.41
CA THR A 4 18.93 0.53 30.82
C THR A 4 18.98 -0.38 29.60
N LYS A 5 18.54 -1.62 29.78
CA LYS A 5 18.40 -2.61 28.70
C LYS A 5 17.57 -1.97 27.57
N LYS A 6 18.21 -1.64 26.45
CA LYS A 6 17.55 -1.03 25.28
C LYS A 6 16.30 -1.86 24.94
N ALA A 7 15.12 -1.24 25.05
CA ALA A 7 13.86 -1.91 24.74
C ALA A 7 13.90 -2.51 23.34
N ASN A 8 13.42 -3.75 23.21
CA ASN A 8 13.46 -4.51 21.96
C ASN A 8 12.70 -3.77 20.84
N VAL A 9 13.16 -3.86 19.59
CA VAL A 9 12.62 -3.09 18.45
C VAL A 9 11.12 -3.33 18.30
N PHE A 10 10.66 -4.57 18.49
CA PHE A 10 9.24 -4.94 18.52
C PHE A 10 8.44 -4.23 19.60
N THR A 11 9.00 -4.04 20.79
CA THR A 11 8.33 -3.30 21.87
C THR A 11 8.23 -1.81 21.56
N ARG A 12 9.27 -1.22 20.93
CA ARG A 12 9.24 0.19 20.51
C ARG A 12 8.26 0.41 19.35
N LEU A 13 8.14 -0.58 18.46
CA LEU A 13 7.15 -0.64 17.38
C LEU A 13 5.73 -0.65 17.96
N TYR A 14 5.48 -1.51 18.95
CA TYR A 14 4.18 -1.70 19.55
C TYR A 14 3.73 -0.52 20.43
N VAL A 15 4.67 0.12 21.12
CA VAL A 15 4.39 1.27 22.03
C VAL A 15 4.40 2.61 21.27
N GLY A 16 4.90 2.66 20.03
CA GLY A 16 4.90 3.87 19.18
C GLY A 16 5.94 4.93 19.58
N ASN A 17 6.82 4.64 20.54
CA ASN A 17 7.85 5.57 21.02
C ASN A 17 9.13 5.51 20.17
N GLY A 18 9.07 6.11 18.98
CA GLY A 18 10.24 6.55 18.21
C GLY A 18 11.18 5.44 17.73
N ALA A 19 10.64 4.34 17.19
CA ALA A 19 11.43 3.24 16.67
C ALA A 19 12.19 3.62 15.38
N PHE A 20 11.60 4.45 14.52
CA PHE A 20 12.17 4.81 13.21
C PHE A 20 12.17 6.30 12.94
N ASP A 21 13.30 6.78 12.41
CA ASP A 21 13.42 8.13 11.86
C ASP A 21 13.19 8.08 10.34
N ILE A 22 11.92 8.21 9.94
CA ILE A 22 11.47 8.16 8.56
C ILE A 22 11.56 9.56 7.94
N VAL A 23 11.04 10.57 8.65
CA VAL A 23 11.02 11.96 8.17
C VAL A 23 12.43 12.57 8.14
N GLY A 24 13.31 12.24 9.09
CA GLY A 24 14.71 12.69 9.06
C GLY A 24 15.50 12.06 7.92
N LYS A 25 15.16 10.84 7.51
CA LYS A 25 15.79 10.13 6.38
C LYS A 25 15.07 10.31 5.04
N ARG A 26 14.13 11.25 4.94
CA ARG A 26 13.27 11.45 3.74
C ARG A 26 13.99 11.52 2.40
N LYS A 27 15.19 12.12 2.34
CA LYS A 27 15.98 12.16 1.10
C LYS A 27 16.28 10.76 0.54
N ARG A 28 16.55 9.78 1.41
CA ARG A 28 16.80 8.39 0.99
C ARG A 28 15.55 7.75 0.41
N TRP A 29 14.39 8.02 1.01
CA TRP A 29 13.09 7.52 0.54
C TRP A 29 12.70 8.16 -0.78
N TYR A 30 12.89 9.47 -0.96
CA TYR A 30 12.67 10.13 -2.24
C TYR A 30 13.55 9.60 -3.36
N VAL A 31 14.82 9.30 -3.08
CA VAL A 31 15.70 8.67 -4.08
C VAL A 31 15.23 7.27 -4.42
N LEU A 32 14.89 6.44 -3.42
CA LEU A 32 14.44 5.07 -3.64
C LEU A 32 13.14 5.02 -4.45
N PHE A 33 12.09 5.69 -3.97
CA PHE A 33 10.79 5.70 -4.63
C PHE A 33 10.80 6.52 -5.92
N GLY A 34 11.63 7.56 -6.00
CA GLY A 34 11.85 8.31 -7.24
C GLY A 34 12.51 7.45 -8.33
N LEU A 35 13.46 6.59 -7.97
CA LEU A 35 14.07 5.64 -8.91
C LEU A 35 13.06 4.58 -9.35
N ILE A 36 12.28 4.03 -8.43
CA ILE A 36 11.21 3.07 -8.75
C ILE A 36 10.18 3.71 -9.69
N LEU A 37 9.74 4.94 -9.39
CA LEU A 37 8.83 5.70 -10.21
C LEU A 37 9.42 5.96 -11.60
N LEU A 38 10.71 6.29 -11.70
CA LEU A 38 11.39 6.50 -12.98
C LEU A 38 11.43 5.22 -13.81
N ILE A 39 11.74 4.07 -13.21
CA ILE A 39 11.71 2.76 -13.88
C ILE A 39 10.28 2.45 -14.37
N CYS A 40 9.29 2.72 -13.53
CA CYS A 40 7.87 2.54 -13.86
C CYS A 40 7.45 3.40 -15.06
N ILE A 41 7.78 4.68 -15.05
CA ILE A 41 7.49 5.61 -16.15
C ILE A 41 8.24 5.19 -17.42
N ALA A 42 9.53 4.83 -17.31
CA ALA A 42 10.30 4.34 -18.45
C ALA A 42 9.64 3.09 -19.06
N SER A 43 9.19 2.14 -18.24
CA SER A 43 8.45 0.98 -18.73
C SER A 43 7.18 1.40 -19.47
N ILE A 44 6.37 2.29 -18.90
CA ILE A 44 5.13 2.76 -19.53
C ILE A 44 5.41 3.39 -20.90
N VAL A 45 6.46 4.21 -21.01
CA VAL A 45 6.82 4.91 -22.25
C VAL A 45 7.40 3.97 -23.31
N PHE A 46 8.32 3.08 -22.93
CA PHE A 46 9.04 2.25 -23.90
C PHE A 46 8.35 0.92 -24.22
N ARG A 47 7.62 0.35 -23.26
CA ARG A 47 6.96 -0.96 -23.41
C ARG A 47 5.45 -0.83 -23.59
N GLY A 48 4.84 0.23 -23.05
CA GLY A 48 3.39 0.39 -23.07
C GLY A 48 2.66 -0.56 -22.13
N PHE A 49 1.35 -0.70 -22.34
CA PHE A 49 0.47 -1.59 -21.57
C PHE A 49 0.02 -2.77 -22.43
N ASN A 50 -0.10 -3.95 -21.82
CA ASN A 50 -0.76 -5.09 -22.43
C ASN A 50 -2.28 -4.96 -22.20
N LEU A 51 -2.97 -4.23 -23.08
CA LEU A 51 -4.41 -4.01 -22.95
C LEU A 51 -5.19 -5.29 -23.27
N GLY A 52 -6.23 -5.54 -22.46
CA GLY A 52 -7.19 -6.61 -22.71
C GLY A 52 -8.10 -6.30 -23.91
N ILE A 53 -8.76 -7.34 -24.41
CA ILE A 53 -9.73 -7.21 -25.51
C ILE A 53 -10.90 -6.28 -25.16
N ASP A 54 -11.15 -6.08 -23.86
CA ASP A 54 -12.14 -5.15 -23.35
C ASP A 54 -11.82 -3.67 -23.64
N PHE A 55 -10.57 -3.34 -23.97
CA PHE A 55 -10.15 -1.98 -24.35
C PHE A 55 -9.84 -1.88 -25.84
N THR A 56 -9.23 -2.91 -26.44
CA THR A 56 -8.83 -2.89 -27.86
C THR A 56 -9.90 -3.42 -28.81
N GLY A 57 -10.89 -4.16 -28.30
CA GLY A 57 -11.69 -5.06 -29.11
C GLY A 57 -10.90 -6.32 -29.50
N GLY A 58 -11.61 -7.36 -29.96
CA GLY A 58 -11.01 -8.60 -30.44
C GLY A 58 -11.67 -9.86 -29.90
N THR A 59 -11.10 -11.00 -30.27
CA THR A 59 -11.52 -12.32 -29.80
C THR A 59 -10.45 -12.95 -28.92
N ARG A 60 -10.89 -13.56 -27.83
CA ARG A 60 -10.07 -14.37 -26.93
C ARG A 60 -10.59 -15.79 -26.92
N VAL A 61 -9.69 -16.74 -27.07
CA VAL A 61 -9.97 -18.16 -26.94
C VAL A 61 -9.06 -18.72 -25.85
N GLN A 62 -9.63 -19.55 -24.97
CA GLN A 62 -8.91 -20.17 -23.88
C GLN A 62 -9.15 -21.67 -23.90
N LEU A 63 -8.08 -22.45 -23.73
CA LEU A 63 -8.11 -23.91 -23.68
C LEU A 63 -7.21 -24.42 -22.55
N PRO A 64 -7.48 -25.60 -21.97
CA PRO A 64 -6.54 -26.26 -21.06
C PRO A 64 -5.16 -26.44 -21.71
N ALA A 65 -4.09 -26.19 -20.96
CA ALA A 65 -2.71 -26.40 -21.40
C ALA A 65 -2.26 -27.86 -21.25
N THR A 66 -3.19 -28.77 -20.97
CA THR A 66 -2.93 -30.19 -20.82
C THR A 66 -3.84 -30.99 -21.74
N SER A 67 -3.27 -32.05 -22.30
CA SER A 67 -3.92 -33.07 -23.13
C SER A 67 -3.63 -34.45 -22.53
N ALA A 68 -4.36 -35.47 -23.00
CA ALA A 68 -4.07 -36.87 -22.70
C ALA A 68 -2.64 -37.29 -23.13
N SER A 69 -2.04 -36.60 -24.11
CA SER A 69 -0.69 -36.85 -24.62
C SER A 69 0.42 -36.02 -23.96
N GLY A 70 0.09 -35.08 -23.07
CA GLY A 70 1.09 -34.25 -22.38
C GLY A 70 0.70 -32.77 -22.28
N THR A 71 1.68 -31.90 -22.09
CA THR A 71 1.48 -30.44 -22.02
C THR A 71 1.41 -29.86 -23.42
N ILE A 72 0.41 -29.00 -23.67
CA ILE A 72 0.28 -28.26 -24.92
C ILE A 72 1.19 -27.03 -24.83
N SER A 73 2.01 -26.79 -25.86
CA SER A 73 2.87 -25.61 -25.93
C SER A 73 2.12 -24.41 -26.52
N VAL A 74 2.55 -23.19 -26.14
CA VAL A 74 1.99 -21.95 -26.69
C VAL A 74 2.25 -21.87 -28.19
N GLU A 75 3.40 -22.36 -28.65
CA GLU A 75 3.81 -22.39 -30.05
C GLU A 75 2.90 -23.29 -30.89
N ALA A 76 2.53 -24.47 -30.36
CA ALA A 76 1.58 -25.36 -31.02
C ALA A 76 0.20 -24.71 -31.15
N ALA A 77 -0.26 -24.05 -30.08
CA ALA A 77 -1.52 -23.31 -30.09
C ALA A 77 -1.53 -22.14 -31.09
N LYS A 78 -0.42 -21.41 -31.20
CA LYS A 78 -0.23 -20.36 -32.22
C LYS A 78 -0.26 -20.93 -33.63
N ALA A 79 0.47 -22.02 -33.89
CA ALA A 79 0.51 -22.66 -35.20
C ALA A 79 -0.87 -23.19 -35.64
N THR A 80 -1.64 -23.78 -34.72
CA THR A 80 -3.02 -24.19 -35.00
C THR A 80 -3.93 -23.00 -35.25
N PHE A 81 -3.76 -21.90 -34.51
CA PHE A 81 -4.50 -20.66 -34.75
C PHE A 81 -4.23 -20.11 -36.16
N GLU A 82 -2.95 -19.97 -36.52
CA GLU A 82 -2.53 -19.45 -37.83
C GLU A 82 -3.03 -20.33 -38.98
N LYS A 83 -2.96 -21.66 -38.82
CA LYS A 83 -3.51 -22.62 -39.78
C LYS A 83 -5.04 -22.48 -39.95
N ALA A 84 -5.77 -22.17 -38.88
CA ALA A 84 -7.23 -22.09 -38.91
C ALA A 84 -7.76 -20.73 -39.40
N ILE A 85 -7.09 -19.64 -39.04
CA ILE A 85 -7.54 -18.26 -39.31
C ILE A 85 -6.80 -17.63 -40.49
N GLY A 86 -5.60 -18.10 -40.80
CA GLY A 86 -4.73 -17.53 -41.86
C GLY A 86 -3.91 -16.32 -41.41
N GLU A 87 -3.96 -15.96 -40.12
CA GLU A 87 -3.23 -14.84 -39.53
C GLU A 87 -2.61 -15.24 -38.19
N GLU A 88 -1.50 -14.58 -37.82
CA GLU A 88 -0.92 -14.79 -36.49
C GLU A 88 -1.80 -14.18 -35.39
N PRO A 89 -1.91 -14.84 -34.22
CA PRO A 89 -2.61 -14.26 -33.08
C PRO A 89 -1.81 -13.08 -32.52
N THR A 90 -2.51 -11.99 -32.16
CA THR A 90 -1.92 -10.80 -31.53
C THR A 90 -1.12 -11.13 -30.27
N ALA A 91 -1.59 -12.10 -29.49
CA ALA A 91 -0.86 -12.62 -28.34
C ALA A 91 -1.29 -14.05 -28.01
N ALA A 92 -0.36 -14.87 -27.52
CA ALA A 92 -0.69 -16.13 -26.87
C ALA A 92 0.21 -16.36 -25.67
N GLN A 93 -0.35 -16.86 -24.58
CA GLN A 93 0.36 -17.07 -23.32
C GLN A 93 -0.25 -18.21 -22.50
N THR A 94 0.57 -18.84 -21.67
CA THR A 94 0.09 -19.77 -20.65
C THR A 94 -0.31 -19.00 -19.39
N VAL A 95 -1.50 -19.28 -18.88
CA VAL A 95 -2.03 -18.72 -17.64
C VAL A 95 -2.26 -19.85 -16.63
N GLY A 96 -1.71 -19.69 -15.43
CA GLY A 96 -1.74 -20.71 -14.38
C GLY A 96 -0.52 -21.63 -14.42
N SER A 97 -0.55 -22.67 -13.60
CA SER A 97 0.55 -23.64 -13.44
C SER A 97 0.01 -25.04 -13.13
N GLY A 98 0.72 -26.08 -13.55
CA GLY A 98 0.33 -27.47 -13.30
C GLY A 98 -0.89 -27.91 -14.12
N ALA A 99 -1.72 -28.77 -13.54
CA ALA A 99 -2.87 -29.38 -14.24
C ALA A 99 -3.97 -28.38 -14.62
N SER A 100 -4.10 -27.27 -13.87
CA SER A 100 -5.07 -26.20 -14.13
C SER A 100 -4.54 -25.10 -15.07
N ALA A 101 -3.34 -25.26 -15.63
CA ALA A 101 -2.80 -24.31 -16.59
C ALA A 101 -3.68 -24.27 -17.84
N THR A 102 -3.84 -23.08 -18.41
CA THR A 102 -4.61 -22.83 -19.64
C THR A 102 -3.75 -22.04 -20.62
N ILE A 103 -3.95 -22.25 -21.91
CA ILE A 103 -3.41 -21.39 -22.96
C ILE A 103 -4.50 -20.40 -23.31
N GLN A 104 -4.12 -19.12 -23.39
CA GLN A 104 -5.00 -18.04 -23.79
C GLN A 104 -4.45 -17.41 -25.07
N ILE A 105 -5.26 -17.41 -26.12
CA ILE A 105 -4.96 -16.83 -27.43
C ILE A 105 -5.83 -15.58 -27.61
N ARG A 106 -5.25 -14.52 -28.18
CA ARG A 106 -5.95 -13.29 -28.54
C ARG A 106 -5.69 -12.95 -30.00
N SER A 107 -6.71 -12.41 -30.64
CA SER A 107 -6.67 -11.98 -32.02
C SER A 107 -7.55 -10.75 -32.23
N GLU A 108 -7.52 -10.25 -33.46
CA GLU A 108 -8.59 -9.39 -33.96
C GLU A 108 -9.97 -10.06 -33.87
N THR A 109 -11.01 -9.29 -34.11
CA THR A 109 -12.40 -9.75 -33.92
C THR A 109 -12.73 -10.82 -34.95
N LEU A 110 -12.96 -12.03 -34.48
CA LEU A 110 -13.41 -13.16 -35.29
C LEU A 110 -14.94 -13.20 -35.33
N ASN A 111 -15.50 -13.56 -36.48
CA ASN A 111 -16.93 -13.86 -36.59
C ASN A 111 -17.25 -15.26 -36.01
N ALA A 112 -18.55 -15.58 -35.84
CA ALA A 112 -18.98 -16.82 -35.20
C ALA A 112 -18.47 -18.08 -35.93
N ASP A 113 -18.42 -18.06 -37.27
CA ASP A 113 -17.95 -19.19 -38.08
C ASP A 113 -16.44 -19.41 -37.93
N GLN A 114 -15.66 -18.32 -37.89
CA GLN A 114 -14.22 -18.35 -37.63
C GLN A 114 -13.92 -18.85 -36.21
N VAL A 115 -14.67 -18.41 -35.21
CA VAL A 115 -14.53 -18.91 -33.83
C VAL A 115 -14.82 -20.40 -33.78
N LEU A 116 -15.90 -20.86 -34.42
CA LEU A 116 -16.24 -22.28 -34.46
C LEU A 116 -15.15 -23.11 -35.17
N ALA A 117 -14.67 -22.65 -36.33
CA ALA A 117 -13.59 -23.29 -37.07
C ALA A 117 -12.31 -23.38 -36.23
N LEU A 118 -11.95 -22.31 -35.52
CA LEU A 118 -10.79 -22.27 -34.64
C LEU A 118 -10.94 -23.23 -33.46
N LYS A 119 -12.11 -23.28 -32.80
CA LYS A 119 -12.36 -24.22 -31.69
C LYS A 119 -12.25 -25.67 -32.14
N ASN A 120 -12.74 -26.00 -33.34
CA ASN A 120 -12.60 -27.33 -33.92
C ASN A 120 -11.14 -27.66 -34.24
N ALA A 121 -10.41 -26.74 -34.90
CA ALA A 121 -9.00 -26.93 -35.21
C ALA A 121 -8.14 -27.13 -33.94
N LEU A 122 -8.36 -26.32 -32.90
CA LEU A 122 -7.69 -26.46 -31.60
C LEU A 122 -8.01 -27.80 -30.94
N ASN A 123 -9.26 -28.27 -31.02
CA ASN A 123 -9.64 -29.56 -30.49
C ASN A 123 -8.99 -30.72 -31.25
N ASP A 124 -8.95 -30.65 -32.58
CA ASP A 124 -8.48 -31.74 -33.43
C ASP A 124 -6.95 -31.88 -33.39
N ASP A 125 -6.24 -30.75 -33.46
CA ASP A 125 -4.77 -30.73 -33.49
C ASP A 125 -4.17 -30.91 -32.08
N LEU A 126 -4.78 -30.33 -31.03
CA LEU A 126 -4.17 -30.27 -29.69
C LEU A 126 -4.86 -31.16 -28.64
N LYS A 127 -6.10 -31.58 -28.90
CA LYS A 127 -6.89 -32.49 -28.05
C LYS A 127 -6.84 -32.12 -26.55
N PRO A 128 -7.20 -30.89 -26.17
CA PRO A 128 -7.15 -30.46 -24.78
C PRO A 128 -8.05 -31.33 -23.90
N ASN A 129 -7.68 -31.50 -22.63
CA ASN A 129 -8.46 -32.26 -21.67
C ASN A 129 -9.88 -31.68 -21.55
N GLY A 130 -10.90 -32.52 -21.77
CA GLY A 130 -12.31 -32.09 -21.83
C GLY A 130 -12.82 -31.72 -23.23
N GLY A 131 -11.96 -31.80 -24.26
CA GLY A 131 -12.32 -31.59 -25.67
C GLY A 131 -12.82 -30.18 -25.98
N THR A 132 -13.62 -30.02 -27.03
CA THR A 132 -14.16 -28.73 -27.49
C THR A 132 -14.94 -27.97 -26.40
N GLN A 133 -15.59 -28.69 -25.47
CA GLN A 133 -16.35 -28.07 -24.38
C GLN A 133 -15.47 -27.38 -23.33
N ALA A 134 -14.19 -27.76 -23.24
CA ALA A 134 -13.22 -27.09 -22.39
C ALA A 134 -12.63 -25.83 -23.05
N ILE A 135 -12.91 -25.59 -24.33
CA ILE A 135 -12.47 -24.39 -25.05
C ILE A 135 -13.52 -23.30 -24.86
N SER A 136 -13.16 -22.24 -24.14
CA SER A 136 -14.01 -21.06 -23.97
C SER A 136 -13.58 -19.95 -24.93
N ASP A 137 -14.55 -19.12 -25.31
CA ASP A 137 -14.33 -17.96 -26.16
C ASP A 137 -15.05 -16.73 -25.58
N SER A 138 -14.48 -15.57 -25.85
CA SER A 138 -15.08 -14.28 -25.53
C SER A 138 -14.69 -13.29 -26.61
N ALA A 139 -15.67 -12.60 -27.20
CA ALA A 139 -15.44 -11.57 -28.21
C ALA A 139 -15.97 -10.22 -27.73
N VAL A 140 -15.22 -9.16 -28.01
CA VAL A 140 -15.57 -7.78 -27.68
C VAL A 140 -15.46 -6.92 -28.93
N SER A 141 -16.48 -6.13 -29.23
CA SER A 141 -16.44 -5.21 -30.37
C SER A 141 -15.52 -4.02 -30.11
N ALA A 142 -14.92 -3.47 -31.18
CA ALA A 142 -14.09 -2.26 -31.09
C ALA A 142 -14.86 -1.05 -30.52
N SER A 143 -16.17 -0.94 -30.82
CA SER A 143 -17.03 0.12 -30.27
C SER A 143 -17.16 0.05 -28.75
N TRP A 144 -17.34 -1.17 -28.22
CA TRP A 144 -17.39 -1.40 -26.78
C TRP A 144 -16.04 -1.06 -26.13
N GLY A 145 -14.93 -1.49 -26.74
CA GLY A 145 -13.58 -1.21 -26.25
C GLY A 145 -13.28 0.29 -26.10
N GLY A 146 -13.64 1.08 -27.11
CA GLY A 146 -13.50 2.53 -27.08
C GLY A 146 -14.35 3.19 -25.97
N GLU A 147 -15.61 2.77 -25.83
CA GLU A 147 -16.52 3.31 -24.81
C GLU A 147 -16.02 2.98 -23.39
N ILE A 148 -15.56 1.75 -23.16
CA ILE A 148 -15.04 1.30 -21.87
C ILE A 148 -13.75 2.05 -21.50
N THR A 149 -12.83 2.22 -22.47
CA THR A 149 -11.61 3.01 -22.27
C THR A 149 -11.95 4.44 -21.84
N GLY A 150 -12.90 5.09 -22.54
CA GLY A 150 -13.33 6.45 -22.22
C GLY A 150 -13.94 6.56 -20.82
N LYS A 151 -14.84 5.63 -20.45
CA LYS A 151 -15.46 5.58 -19.13
C LYS A 151 -14.43 5.37 -18.01
N ALA A 152 -13.42 4.51 -18.23
CA ALA A 152 -12.35 4.27 -17.27
C ALA A 152 -11.52 5.55 -16.98
N LEU A 153 -11.14 6.29 -18.04
CA LEU A 153 -10.41 7.56 -17.89
C LEU A 153 -11.25 8.63 -17.18
N ILE A 154 -12.53 8.75 -17.53
CA ILE A 154 -13.45 9.67 -16.85
C ILE A 154 -13.59 9.30 -15.37
N ALA A 155 -13.76 8.02 -15.04
CA ALA A 155 -13.86 7.55 -13.66
C ALA A 155 -12.60 7.89 -12.84
N LEU A 156 -11.42 7.70 -13.41
CA LEU A 156 -10.15 8.05 -12.77
C LEU A 156 -10.04 9.56 -12.51
N LEU A 157 -10.43 10.40 -13.48
CA LEU A 157 -10.42 11.86 -13.32
C LEU A 157 -11.42 12.32 -12.25
N VAL A 158 -12.65 11.80 -12.29
CA VAL A 158 -13.70 12.08 -11.31
C VAL A 158 -13.24 11.67 -9.90
N PHE A 159 -12.58 10.52 -9.77
CA PHE A 159 -11.99 10.08 -8.51
C PHE A 159 -10.98 11.11 -7.97
N PHE A 160 -10.02 11.54 -8.78
CA PHE A 160 -9.02 12.53 -8.35
C PHE A 160 -9.64 13.86 -7.95
N VAL A 161 -10.65 14.34 -8.67
CA VAL A 161 -11.37 15.57 -8.33
C VAL A 161 -12.11 15.41 -7.00
N ALA A 162 -12.86 14.32 -6.82
CA ALA A 162 -13.61 14.06 -5.59
C ALA A 162 -12.68 13.95 -4.37
N VAL A 163 -11.55 13.26 -4.53
CA VAL A 163 -10.53 13.11 -3.48
C VAL A 163 -9.86 14.45 -3.17
N ALA A 164 -9.52 15.25 -4.18
CA ALA A 164 -8.94 16.57 -3.97
C ALA A 164 -9.90 17.49 -3.20
N ILE A 165 -11.20 17.49 -3.54
CA ILE A 165 -12.24 18.24 -2.81
C ILE A 165 -12.34 17.74 -1.36
N PHE A 166 -12.44 16.43 -1.16
CA PHE A 166 -12.52 15.83 0.17
C PHE A 166 -11.32 16.23 1.04
N LEU A 167 -10.10 16.08 0.52
CA LEU A 167 -8.87 16.41 1.23
C LEU A 167 -8.75 17.92 1.50
N ALA A 168 -9.18 18.78 0.57
CA ALA A 168 -9.15 20.23 0.75
C ALA A 168 -10.13 20.73 1.83
N LEU A 169 -11.27 20.06 1.99
CA LEU A 169 -12.24 20.36 3.04
C LEU A 169 -11.81 19.81 4.41
N TYR A 170 -11.15 18.65 4.42
CA TYR A 170 -10.80 17.93 5.64
C TYR A 170 -9.45 18.36 6.23
N PHE A 171 -8.44 18.58 5.38
CA PHE A 171 -7.07 18.90 5.76
C PHE A 171 -6.64 20.30 5.33
N GLU A 172 -5.56 20.79 5.95
CA GLU A 172 -4.88 21.99 5.48
C GLU A 172 -4.24 21.76 4.10
N LEU A 173 -4.12 22.83 3.30
CA LEU A 173 -3.65 22.76 1.90
C LEU A 173 -2.33 21.97 1.72
N SER A 174 -1.36 22.14 2.62
CA SER A 174 -0.08 21.42 2.55
C SER A 174 -0.23 19.90 2.71
N MET A 175 -1.14 19.47 3.58
CA MET A 175 -1.48 18.06 3.78
C MET A 175 -2.31 17.55 2.60
N ALA A 176 -3.31 18.30 2.14
CA ALA A 176 -4.12 17.90 0.99
C ALA A 176 -3.26 17.66 -0.27
N ILE A 177 -2.33 18.57 -0.58
CA ILE A 177 -1.40 18.40 -1.71
C ILE A 177 -0.50 17.18 -1.50
N ALA A 178 0.05 16.99 -0.30
CA ALA A 178 0.92 15.85 -0.01
C ALA A 178 0.20 14.50 -0.17
N ALA A 179 -1.05 14.41 0.28
CA ALA A 179 -1.89 13.23 0.09
C ALA A 179 -2.19 13.00 -1.40
N LEU A 180 -2.53 14.05 -2.15
CA LEU A 180 -2.77 13.92 -3.59
C LEU A 180 -1.52 13.43 -4.35
N VAL A 181 -0.33 13.95 -4.00
CA VAL A 181 0.94 13.48 -4.56
C VAL A 181 1.18 12.01 -4.27
N ALA A 182 0.88 11.54 -3.06
CA ALA A 182 1.02 10.13 -2.70
C ALA A 182 0.06 9.24 -3.52
N VAL A 183 -1.21 9.64 -3.69
CA VAL A 183 -2.18 8.89 -4.51
C VAL A 183 -1.75 8.83 -5.97
N VAL A 184 -1.28 9.94 -6.55
CA VAL A 184 -0.77 9.96 -7.94
C VAL A 184 0.44 9.03 -8.07
N HIS A 185 1.35 9.07 -7.11
CA HIS A 185 2.49 8.18 -7.05
C HIS A 185 2.06 6.70 -7.01
N ASP A 186 1.04 6.36 -6.21
CA ASP A 186 0.54 4.98 -6.10
C ASP A 186 -0.05 4.48 -7.41
N VAL A 187 -0.81 5.33 -8.12
CA VAL A 187 -1.32 5.00 -9.44
C VAL A 187 -0.18 4.74 -10.41
N LEU A 188 0.82 5.62 -10.45
CA LEU A 188 1.92 5.53 -11.40
C LEU A 188 2.82 4.32 -11.16
N ILE A 189 3.15 3.99 -9.90
CA ILE A 189 3.92 2.77 -9.61
C ILE A 189 3.08 1.52 -9.91
N THR A 190 1.80 1.50 -9.51
CA THR A 190 0.93 0.35 -9.78
C THR A 190 0.82 0.09 -11.30
N ALA A 191 0.54 1.14 -12.08
CA ALA A 191 0.51 1.07 -13.53
C ALA A 191 1.88 0.68 -14.13
N GLY A 192 2.97 1.22 -13.58
CA GLY A 192 4.32 0.91 -14.01
C GLY A 192 4.70 -0.55 -13.83
N ILE A 193 4.30 -1.17 -12.71
CA ILE A 193 4.50 -2.61 -12.47
C ILE A 193 3.71 -3.43 -13.49
N TYR A 194 2.48 -3.02 -13.82
CA TYR A 194 1.68 -3.67 -14.86
C TYR A 194 2.39 -3.64 -16.21
N SER A 195 2.93 -2.48 -16.59
CA SER A 195 3.72 -2.33 -17.81
C SER A 195 5.00 -3.18 -17.77
N LEU A 196 5.74 -3.15 -16.65
CA LEU A 196 7.06 -3.79 -16.52
C LEU A 196 6.97 -5.31 -16.58
N VAL A 197 6.01 -5.88 -15.86
CA VAL A 197 5.79 -7.33 -15.84
C VAL A 197 5.03 -7.79 -17.09
N GLY A 198 4.30 -6.89 -17.75
CA GLY A 198 3.46 -7.20 -18.91
C GLY A 198 2.11 -7.82 -18.51
N PHE A 199 1.62 -7.51 -17.31
CA PHE A 199 0.30 -7.92 -16.89
C PHE A 199 -0.76 -7.26 -17.76
N GLU A 200 -1.84 -8.01 -17.98
CA GLU A 200 -2.96 -7.52 -18.75
C GLU A 200 -3.70 -6.42 -17.96
N VAL A 201 -4.04 -5.34 -18.64
CA VAL A 201 -4.95 -4.31 -18.14
C VAL A 201 -6.34 -4.60 -18.68
N SER A 202 -7.25 -5.01 -17.80
CA SER A 202 -8.68 -5.25 -18.08
C SER A 202 -9.56 -4.29 -17.27
N PRO A 203 -10.87 -4.15 -17.54
CA PRO A 203 -11.77 -3.33 -16.73
C PRO A 203 -11.76 -3.72 -15.26
N ALA A 204 -11.58 -5.02 -14.96
CA ALA A 204 -11.39 -5.51 -13.60
C ALA A 204 -10.15 -4.91 -12.93
N THR A 205 -9.06 -4.71 -13.67
CA THR A 205 -7.86 -4.04 -13.14
C THR A 205 -8.11 -2.58 -12.81
N VAL A 206 -8.90 -1.87 -13.63
CA VAL A 206 -9.28 -0.48 -13.35
C VAL A 206 -10.14 -0.40 -12.09
N ILE A 207 -11.14 -1.26 -11.96
CA ILE A 207 -11.97 -1.34 -10.75
C ILE A 207 -11.10 -1.63 -9.51
N GLY A 208 -10.18 -2.59 -9.62
CA GLY A 208 -9.24 -2.92 -8.54
C GLY A 208 -8.32 -1.75 -8.21
N LEU A 209 -7.82 -1.02 -9.21
CA LEU A 209 -7.01 0.19 -9.04
C LEU A 209 -7.79 1.27 -8.30
N LEU A 210 -9.02 1.59 -8.72
CA LEU A 210 -9.85 2.59 -8.02
C LEU A 210 -10.13 2.16 -6.57
N THR A 211 -10.33 0.86 -6.34
CA THR A 211 -10.56 0.31 -5.00
C THR A 211 -9.34 0.52 -4.08
N ILE A 212 -8.12 0.24 -4.57
CA ILE A 212 -6.91 0.42 -3.74
C ILE A 212 -6.57 1.87 -3.48
N LEU A 213 -6.98 2.81 -4.34
CA LEU A 213 -6.74 4.23 -4.06
C LEU A 213 -7.57 4.70 -2.86
N GLY A 214 -8.79 4.20 -2.69
CA GLY A 214 -9.57 4.42 -1.46
C GLY A 214 -8.86 3.85 -0.21
N PHE A 215 -8.23 2.68 -0.34
CA PHE A 215 -7.46 2.06 0.74
C PHE A 215 -6.20 2.88 1.09
N SER A 216 -5.42 3.32 0.09
CA SER A 216 -4.23 4.16 0.30
C SER A 216 -4.60 5.50 0.95
N LEU A 217 -5.71 6.10 0.53
CA LEU A 217 -6.24 7.32 1.13
C LEU A 217 -6.60 7.15 2.60
N TYR A 218 -7.23 6.03 2.97
CA TYR A 218 -7.57 5.75 4.36
C TYR A 218 -6.32 5.78 5.26
N ASP A 219 -5.25 5.11 4.86
CA ASP A 219 -4.02 5.08 5.63
C ASP A 219 -3.35 6.46 5.71
N THR A 220 -3.34 7.19 4.59
CA THR A 220 -2.83 8.57 4.54
C THR A 220 -3.60 9.50 5.48
N VAL A 221 -4.94 9.41 5.52
CA VAL A 221 -5.79 10.21 6.41
C VAL A 221 -5.47 9.92 7.88
N VAL A 222 -5.34 8.65 8.25
CA VAL A 222 -5.04 8.25 9.64
C VAL A 222 -3.69 8.79 10.10
N VAL A 223 -2.66 8.69 9.25
CA VAL A 223 -1.33 9.25 9.57
C VAL A 223 -1.42 10.77 9.68
N PHE A 224 -2.11 11.45 8.76
CA PHE A 224 -2.21 12.92 8.75
C PHE A 224 -3.03 13.48 9.89
N ASP A 225 -4.07 12.78 10.33
CA ASP A 225 -4.78 13.13 11.57
C ASP A 225 -3.84 13.10 12.76
N LYS A 226 -2.99 12.08 12.86
CA LYS A 226 -2.02 12.01 13.94
C LYS A 226 -0.94 13.08 13.82
N VAL A 227 -0.51 13.44 12.60
CA VAL A 227 0.39 14.57 12.37
C VAL A 227 -0.28 15.87 12.83
N ARG A 228 -1.55 16.11 12.47
CA ARG A 228 -2.32 17.28 12.89
C ARG A 228 -2.47 17.35 14.40
N GLU A 229 -2.74 16.22 15.05
CA GLU A 229 -2.82 16.13 16.51
C GLU A 229 -1.48 16.47 17.17
N ASN A 230 -0.39 15.85 16.73
CA ASN A 230 0.96 16.04 17.29
C ASN A 230 1.56 17.43 17.01
N THR A 231 1.05 18.13 15.98
CA THR A 231 1.53 19.46 15.58
C THR A 231 0.60 20.58 16.03
N ARG A 232 -0.49 20.26 16.73
CA ARG A 232 -1.42 21.25 17.28
C ARG A 232 -0.72 22.13 18.32
N GLY A 233 -0.76 23.44 18.10
CA GLY A 233 -0.12 24.42 18.98
C GLY A 233 1.41 24.50 18.88
N LEU A 234 2.03 23.74 17.96
CA LEU A 234 3.50 23.59 17.89
C LEU A 234 4.28 24.90 17.78
N LEU A 235 3.68 25.95 17.20
CA LEU A 235 4.32 27.26 17.04
C LEU A 235 4.72 27.93 18.36
N GLY A 236 4.05 27.60 19.47
CA GLY A 236 4.39 28.09 20.81
C GLY A 236 5.45 27.25 21.52
N LEU A 237 5.65 26.00 21.11
CA LEU A 237 6.55 25.07 21.78
C LEU A 237 7.96 25.10 21.18
N THR A 238 8.96 24.85 22.02
CA THR A 238 10.39 24.79 21.59
C THR A 238 11.04 23.43 21.82
N ARG A 239 10.24 22.38 22.10
CA ARG A 239 10.73 21.02 22.38
C ARG A 239 10.95 20.17 21.13
N ARG A 240 10.07 20.28 20.13
CA ARG A 240 10.09 19.49 18.90
C ARG A 240 9.84 20.35 17.67
N THR A 241 10.48 20.00 16.56
CA THR A 241 10.18 20.59 15.24
C THR A 241 8.95 19.92 14.60
N TYR A 242 8.40 20.53 13.55
CA TYR A 242 7.29 19.93 12.80
C TYR A 242 7.65 18.55 12.24
N GLY A 243 8.86 18.40 11.71
CA GLY A 243 9.34 17.13 11.19
C GLY A 243 9.45 16.04 12.26
N GLU A 244 9.86 16.39 13.48
CA GLU A 244 9.94 15.44 14.60
C GLU A 244 8.56 15.04 15.11
N ALA A 245 7.62 15.99 15.19
CA ALA A 245 6.23 15.71 15.56
C ALA A 245 5.53 14.83 14.50
N ALA A 246 5.79 15.10 13.22
CA ALA A 246 5.31 14.27 12.11
C ALA A 246 5.94 12.87 12.15
N ASN A 247 7.24 12.76 12.41
CA ASN A 247 7.89 11.46 12.56
C ASN A 247 7.31 10.65 13.73
N LEU A 248 7.01 11.32 14.85
CA LEU A 248 6.34 10.69 15.97
C LEU A 248 4.95 10.18 15.58
N ALA A 249 4.20 10.96 14.81
CA ALA A 249 2.87 10.55 14.33
C ALA A 249 2.96 9.25 13.51
N VAL A 250 3.91 9.18 12.56
CA VAL A 250 4.16 7.98 11.77
C VAL A 250 4.46 6.78 12.66
N ASN A 251 5.31 6.92 13.67
CA ASN A 251 5.63 5.82 14.59
C ASN A 251 4.42 5.36 15.41
N GLN A 252 3.55 6.28 15.81
CA GLN A 252 2.34 5.98 16.58
C GLN A 252 1.28 5.27 15.75
N THR A 253 1.23 5.51 14.44
CA THR A 253 0.27 4.89 13.53
C THR A 253 0.82 3.66 12.82
N LEU A 254 2.14 3.47 12.78
CA LEU A 254 2.81 2.43 11.99
C LEU A 254 2.22 1.03 12.18
N MET A 255 2.05 0.59 13.44
CA MET A 255 1.49 -0.74 13.71
C MET A 255 0.05 -0.89 13.26
N ARG A 256 -0.74 0.18 13.32
CA ARG A 256 -2.10 0.18 12.79
C ARG A 256 -2.06 0.04 11.28
N SER A 257 -1.27 0.86 10.59
CA SER A 257 -1.11 0.83 9.13
C SER A 257 -0.65 -0.55 8.64
N ILE A 258 0.36 -1.14 9.29
CA ILE A 258 0.83 -2.50 9.00
C ILE A 258 -0.29 -3.52 9.19
N ASN A 259 -0.98 -3.49 10.34
CA ASN A 259 -2.02 -4.47 10.63
C ASN A 259 -3.19 -4.37 9.64
N THR A 260 -3.66 -3.16 9.34
CA THR A 260 -4.74 -2.94 8.37
C THR A 260 -4.33 -3.41 6.98
N SER A 261 -3.09 -3.14 6.56
CA SER A 261 -2.56 -3.58 5.26
C SER A 261 -2.43 -5.10 5.19
N LEU A 262 -1.89 -5.74 6.23
CA LEU A 262 -1.76 -7.20 6.28
C LEU A 262 -3.12 -7.90 6.27
N ILE A 263 -4.08 -7.41 7.06
CA ILE A 263 -5.44 -7.97 7.10
C ILE A 263 -6.13 -7.82 5.75
N ALA A 264 -5.93 -6.70 5.05
CA ALA A 264 -6.44 -6.51 3.70
C ALA A 264 -5.74 -7.40 2.66
N LEU A 265 -4.45 -7.69 2.85
CA LEU A 265 -3.67 -8.51 1.93
C LEU A 265 -4.01 -10.00 2.02
N LEU A 266 -4.37 -10.51 3.19
CA LEU A 266 -4.60 -11.95 3.41
C LEU A 266 -5.69 -12.53 2.49
N PRO A 267 -6.90 -11.92 2.33
CA PRO A 267 -7.89 -12.40 1.38
C PRO A 267 -7.41 -12.32 -0.07
N VAL A 268 -6.66 -11.28 -0.44
CA VAL A 268 -6.12 -11.11 -1.79
C VAL A 268 -5.07 -12.19 -2.10
N LEU A 269 -4.21 -12.50 -1.13
CA LEU A 269 -3.26 -13.62 -1.22
C LEU A 269 -3.98 -14.96 -1.30
N GLY A 270 -5.05 -15.15 -0.53
CA GLY A 270 -5.91 -16.34 -0.61
C GLY A 270 -6.55 -16.47 -2.00
N LEU A 271 -7.05 -15.36 -2.55
CA LEU A 271 -7.61 -15.32 -3.90
C LEU A 271 -6.55 -15.62 -4.97
N LEU A 272 -5.31 -15.16 -4.80
CA LEU A 272 -4.22 -15.52 -5.70
C LEU A 272 -3.85 -17.00 -5.58
N ALA A 273 -3.66 -17.51 -4.35
CA ALA A 273 -3.26 -18.89 -4.12
C ALA A 273 -4.33 -19.89 -4.62
N ILE A 274 -5.60 -19.63 -4.32
CA ILE A 274 -6.72 -20.52 -4.65
C ILE A 274 -7.25 -20.22 -6.05
N GLY A 275 -7.56 -18.96 -6.36
CA GLY A 275 -8.15 -18.57 -7.63
C GLY A 275 -7.21 -18.75 -8.82
N VAL A 276 -5.92 -18.42 -8.65
CA VAL A 276 -4.93 -18.54 -9.73
C VAL A 276 -4.20 -19.88 -9.67
N GLY A 277 -3.82 -20.32 -8.47
CA GLY A 277 -3.06 -21.56 -8.29
C GLY A 277 -3.87 -22.84 -8.47
N LEU A 278 -5.15 -22.85 -8.06
CA LEU A 278 -6.00 -24.05 -8.12
C LEU A 278 -7.06 -23.97 -9.22
N LEU A 279 -7.75 -22.83 -9.35
CA LEU A 279 -8.92 -22.70 -10.23
C LEU A 279 -8.60 -22.14 -11.63
N GLY A 280 -7.40 -21.58 -11.84
CA GLY A 280 -6.96 -21.10 -13.16
C GLY A 280 -7.79 -19.94 -13.75
N VAL A 281 -8.60 -19.24 -12.93
CA VAL A 281 -9.51 -18.19 -13.42
C VAL A 281 -8.74 -16.90 -13.68
N GLY A 282 -8.59 -16.53 -14.95
CA GLY A 282 -7.79 -15.37 -15.38
C GLY A 282 -8.31 -14.02 -14.86
N THR A 283 -9.63 -13.81 -14.81
CA THR A 283 -10.20 -12.52 -14.38
C THR A 283 -9.99 -12.26 -12.88
N LEU A 284 -10.04 -13.29 -12.04
CA LEU A 284 -9.76 -13.18 -10.60
C LEU A 284 -8.29 -12.89 -10.33
N LYS A 285 -7.38 -13.43 -11.17
CA LYS A 285 -5.95 -13.10 -11.14
C LYS A 285 -5.74 -11.60 -11.34
N ASP A 286 -6.37 -11.03 -12.36
CA ASP A 286 -6.17 -9.62 -12.73
C ASP A 286 -6.59 -8.67 -11.60
N LEU A 287 -7.74 -8.92 -10.99
CA LEU A 287 -8.23 -8.15 -9.85
C LEU A 287 -7.32 -8.31 -8.62
N ALA A 288 -6.88 -9.54 -8.34
CA ALA A 288 -6.07 -9.80 -7.15
C ALA A 288 -4.63 -9.27 -7.28
N LEU A 289 -4.04 -9.29 -8.48
CA LEU A 289 -2.70 -8.74 -8.72
C LEU A 289 -2.67 -7.22 -8.56
N VAL A 290 -3.67 -6.50 -9.08
CA VAL A 290 -3.74 -5.03 -8.91
C VAL A 290 -3.95 -4.68 -7.45
N GLN A 291 -4.80 -5.43 -6.75
CA GLN A 291 -5.06 -5.22 -5.34
C GLN A 291 -3.82 -5.50 -4.48
N LEU A 292 -3.12 -6.60 -4.74
CA LEU A 292 -1.88 -6.96 -4.05
C LEU A 292 -0.84 -5.85 -4.18
N THR A 293 -0.60 -5.44 -5.43
CA THR A 293 0.42 -4.45 -5.78
C THR A 293 0.05 -3.08 -5.20
N GLY A 294 -1.20 -2.65 -5.38
CA GLY A 294 -1.68 -1.35 -4.91
C GLY A 294 -1.78 -1.24 -3.40
N ILE A 295 -2.21 -2.28 -2.68
CA ILE A 295 -2.22 -2.28 -1.20
C ILE A 295 -0.78 -2.20 -0.67
N ALA A 296 0.14 -2.98 -1.24
CA ALA A 296 1.54 -2.96 -0.82
C ALA A 296 2.19 -1.58 -1.05
N ILE A 297 1.99 -0.98 -2.21
CA ILE A 297 2.53 0.35 -2.53
C ILE A 297 1.86 1.42 -1.69
N GLY A 298 0.54 1.41 -1.56
CA GLY A 298 -0.20 2.42 -0.80
C GLY A 298 0.22 2.45 0.66
N ALA A 299 0.39 1.28 1.28
CA ALA A 299 0.89 1.16 2.65
C ALA A 299 2.30 1.74 2.81
N LEU A 300 3.18 1.57 1.82
CA LEU A 300 4.53 2.13 1.87
C LEU A 300 4.51 3.64 1.57
N SER A 301 3.70 4.08 0.62
CA SER A 301 3.64 5.46 0.15
C SER A 301 3.10 6.42 1.21
N SER A 302 2.04 6.05 1.93
CA SER A 302 1.48 6.85 3.04
C SER A 302 2.54 7.18 4.11
N ILE A 303 3.41 6.22 4.42
CA ILE A 303 4.44 6.30 5.44
C ILE A 303 5.70 7.02 4.93
N PHE A 304 6.20 6.60 3.76
CA PHE A 304 7.52 6.99 3.26
C PHE A 304 7.51 8.17 2.28
N ILE A 305 6.35 8.51 1.70
CA ILE A 305 6.19 9.61 0.75
C ILE A 305 5.26 10.69 1.31
N ALA A 306 4.02 10.36 1.66
CA ALA A 306 3.00 11.35 1.99
C ALA A 306 3.43 12.25 3.17
N THR A 307 3.88 11.64 4.28
CA THR A 307 4.28 12.41 5.48
C THR A 307 5.53 13.27 5.23
N PRO A 308 6.62 12.76 4.65
CA PRO A 308 7.74 13.60 4.26
C PRO A 308 7.38 14.76 3.33
N VAL A 309 6.54 14.53 2.32
CA VAL A 309 6.10 15.60 1.41
C VAL A 309 5.30 16.66 2.17
N ALA A 310 4.41 16.25 3.08
CA ALA A 310 3.68 17.18 3.94
C ALA A 310 4.63 18.03 4.79
N VAL A 311 5.68 17.43 5.35
CA VAL A 311 6.71 18.13 6.13
C VAL A 311 7.46 19.14 5.27
N ASP A 312 7.89 18.77 4.07
CA ASP A 312 8.62 19.68 3.19
C ASP A 312 7.73 20.86 2.72
N LEU A 313 6.46 20.59 2.41
CA LEU A 313 5.50 21.65 2.08
C LEU A 313 5.24 22.57 3.27
N LYS A 314 5.08 22.02 4.48
CA LYS A 314 4.81 22.82 5.68
C LYS A 314 6.02 23.64 6.11
N MET A 315 7.23 23.09 5.98
CA MET A 315 8.48 23.78 6.27
C MET A 315 8.81 24.89 5.26
N ARG A 316 8.01 25.10 4.20
CA ARG A 316 8.10 26.31 3.36
C ARG A 316 7.52 27.55 4.06
N ASP A 317 6.58 27.40 4.99
CA ASP A 317 6.02 28.49 5.79
C ASP A 317 7.09 29.05 6.76
N ALA A 318 7.31 30.37 6.70
CA ALA A 318 8.30 31.07 7.51
C ALA A 318 8.09 30.88 9.02
N ARG A 319 6.84 30.72 9.48
CA ARG A 319 6.52 30.53 10.91
C ARG A 319 7.10 29.22 11.44
N TYR A 320 7.01 28.15 10.66
CA TYR A 320 7.54 26.84 11.04
C TYR A 320 9.07 26.79 10.93
N LYS A 321 9.67 27.51 9.97
CA LYS A 321 11.13 27.70 9.92
C LYS A 321 11.65 28.43 11.16
N ALA A 322 11.01 29.53 11.54
CA ALA A 322 11.38 30.29 12.73
C ALA A 322 11.19 29.48 14.02
N GLN A 323 10.12 28.68 14.11
CA GLN A 323 9.93 27.74 15.23
C GLN A 323 11.04 26.70 15.29
N ALA A 324 11.42 26.09 14.16
CA ALA A 324 12.51 25.12 14.11
C ALA A 324 13.85 25.72 14.52
N ALA A 325 14.14 26.97 14.13
CA ALA A 325 15.33 27.70 14.57
C ALA A 325 15.32 27.94 16.09
N ARG A 326 14.17 28.31 16.68
CA ARG A 326 14.03 28.47 18.14
C ARG A 326 14.24 27.15 18.89
N VAL A 327 13.74 26.03 18.36
CA VAL A 327 13.99 24.69 18.91
C VAL A 327 15.49 24.38 18.90
N GLN A 328 16.17 24.66 17.79
CA GLN A 328 17.62 24.42 17.69
C GLN A 328 18.41 25.30 18.65
N ALA A 329 18.13 26.61 18.70
CA ALA A 329 18.78 27.53 19.62
C ALA A 329 18.59 27.11 21.10
N ARG A 330 17.40 26.63 21.48
CA ARG A 330 17.16 26.07 22.82
C ARG A 330 18.03 24.84 23.08
N ARG A 331 18.17 23.94 22.11
CA ARG A 331 19.03 22.73 22.23
C ARG A 331 20.50 23.09 22.36
N ASP A 332 20.98 24.03 21.56
CA ASP A 332 22.37 24.49 21.61
C ASP A 332 22.65 25.17 22.96
N ASN A 333 21.72 25.98 23.48
CA ASN A 333 21.82 26.57 24.82
C ASN A 333 21.86 25.52 25.94
N LEU A 334 21.04 24.48 25.86
CA LEU A 334 21.05 23.37 26.82
C LEU A 334 22.35 22.56 26.74
N ALA A 335 22.87 22.33 25.53
CA ALA A 335 24.15 21.64 25.32
C ALA A 335 25.33 22.44 25.89
N ARG A 336 25.37 23.77 25.68
CA ARG A 336 26.39 24.65 26.28
C ARG A 336 26.34 24.64 27.81
N LYS A 337 25.15 24.73 28.40
CA LYS A 337 24.95 24.63 29.85
C LYS A 337 25.42 23.27 30.40
N ALA A 338 25.20 22.18 29.67
CA ALA A 338 25.67 20.85 30.06
C ALA A 338 27.18 20.66 29.89
N GLY A 339 27.81 21.39 28.96
CA GLY A 339 29.25 21.38 28.68
C GLY A 339 30.10 22.25 29.60
N GLY A 340 29.51 22.92 30.59
CA GLY A 340 30.23 23.72 31.59
C GLY A 340 30.64 25.13 31.15
N GLU A 341 30.17 25.60 29.99
CA GLU A 341 30.36 27.00 29.61
C GLU A 341 29.44 27.91 30.45
N ALA A 342 30.04 28.84 31.19
CA ALA A 342 29.30 29.85 31.93
C ALA A 342 28.51 30.73 30.96
N VAL A 343 27.18 30.63 31.01
CA VAL A 343 26.29 31.51 30.27
C VAL A 343 26.36 32.91 30.91
N SER A 344 27.13 33.80 30.29
CA SER A 344 27.03 35.25 30.55
C SER A 344 25.63 35.72 30.16
N GLY A 345 25.07 36.60 30.99
CA GLY A 345 23.63 36.84 31.14
C GLY A 345 22.86 37.20 29.87
N GLY A 346 21.59 36.77 29.85
CA GLY A 346 20.59 37.16 28.86
C GLY A 346 19.33 36.31 28.98
N ASP A 347 18.32 36.87 29.65
CA ASP A 347 16.90 36.48 29.75
C ASP A 347 16.58 34.98 29.91
N ILE A 348 16.46 34.56 31.17
CA ILE A 348 15.72 33.36 31.55
C ILE A 348 14.23 33.68 31.38
N VAL A 349 13.70 33.51 30.17
CA VAL A 349 12.25 33.32 30.02
C VAL A 349 11.95 31.93 30.55
N GLU A 350 11.55 31.87 31.83
CA GLU A 350 10.99 30.68 32.46
C GLU A 350 9.70 30.34 31.70
N SER A 351 9.85 29.47 30.71
CA SER A 351 8.77 29.05 29.84
C SER A 351 7.92 28.02 30.58
N THR A 352 6.60 28.17 30.52
CA THR A 352 5.60 27.17 30.92
C THR A 352 5.86 25.76 30.32
N ASP A 353 6.74 25.65 29.31
CA ASP A 353 7.26 24.40 28.78
C ASP A 353 8.12 23.59 29.79
N ASP A 354 8.81 24.22 30.74
CA ASP A 354 9.71 23.52 31.67
C ASP A 354 8.94 22.76 32.76
N GLU A 355 7.85 23.34 33.26
CA GLU A 355 6.97 22.71 34.24
C GLU A 355 6.16 21.55 33.62
N SER A 356 5.68 21.74 32.38
CA SER A 356 5.00 20.69 31.61
C SER A 356 5.96 19.54 31.21
N LEU A 357 7.22 19.85 30.90
CA LEU A 357 8.29 18.85 30.69
C LEU A 357 8.53 18.02 31.96
N GLN A 358 8.60 18.65 33.13
CA GLN A 358 8.76 17.91 34.38
C GLN A 358 7.56 16.99 34.66
N ALA A 359 6.33 17.47 34.41
CA ALA A 359 5.12 16.67 34.57
C ALA A 359 5.09 15.46 33.61
N GLU A 360 5.51 15.67 32.35
CA GLU A 360 5.51 14.63 31.33
C GLU A 360 6.65 13.61 31.54
N LEU A 361 7.83 14.05 31.97
CA LEU A 361 8.94 13.17 32.37
C LEU A 361 8.57 12.33 33.61
N ARG A 362 7.80 12.90 34.55
CA ARG A 362 7.23 12.13 35.67
C ARG A 362 6.24 11.08 35.16
N LYS A 363 5.40 11.43 34.19
CA LYS A 363 4.43 10.52 33.57
C LYS A 363 5.11 9.40 32.78
N GLU A 364 6.17 9.71 32.04
CA GLU A 364 6.97 8.75 31.27
C GLU A 364 7.74 7.80 32.21
N LYS A 365 8.33 8.32 33.28
CA LYS A 365 8.94 7.50 34.35
C LYS A 365 7.91 6.61 35.05
N ALA A 366 6.71 7.12 35.30
CA ALA A 366 5.62 6.35 35.89
C ALA A 366 5.10 5.25 34.97
N MET A 367 4.96 5.52 33.66
CA MET A 367 4.58 4.50 32.67
C MET A 367 5.68 3.45 32.48
N ALA A 368 6.95 3.85 32.45
CA ALA A 368 8.08 2.93 32.37
C ALA A 368 8.17 2.04 33.62
N ALA A 369 7.88 2.59 34.81
CA ALA A 369 7.77 1.83 36.03
C ALA A 369 6.58 0.85 36.00
N ALA A 370 5.41 1.29 35.52
CA ALA A 370 4.22 0.44 35.40
C ALA A 370 4.40 -0.72 34.39
N ALA A 371 5.12 -0.48 33.30
CA ALA A 371 5.45 -1.51 32.31
C ALA A 371 6.49 -2.53 32.80
N GLY A 372 7.24 -2.20 33.86
CA GLY A 372 8.23 -3.08 34.49
C GLY A 372 7.69 -3.94 35.63
N VAL A 373 6.45 -3.72 36.08
CA VAL A 373 5.83 -4.55 37.13
C VAL A 373 5.17 -5.77 36.48
N PRO A 374 5.65 -7.00 36.72
CA PRO A 374 4.94 -8.19 36.27
C PRO A 374 3.56 -8.21 36.95
N ALA A 375 2.51 -8.43 36.16
CA ALA A 375 1.15 -8.53 36.65
C ALA A 375 1.10 -9.58 37.77
N ARG A 376 0.95 -9.13 39.01
CA ARG A 376 0.74 -10.01 40.16
C ARG A 376 -0.63 -10.66 39.96
N HIS A 377 -0.66 -11.87 39.41
CA HIS A 377 -1.84 -12.71 39.52
C HIS A 377 -2.21 -12.77 41.00
N GLY A 378 -3.35 -12.17 41.34
CA GLY A 378 -3.94 -12.33 42.65
C GLY A 378 -4.15 -13.82 42.85
N LYS A 379 -3.43 -14.42 43.81
CA LYS A 379 -3.74 -15.76 44.29
C LYS A 379 -5.22 -15.75 44.66
N ALA A 380 -6.00 -16.59 44.00
CA ALA A 380 -7.35 -16.92 44.42
C ALA A 380 -7.29 -17.25 45.92
N GLY A 381 -8.06 -16.51 46.72
CA GLY A 381 -8.15 -16.72 48.15
C GLY A 381 -8.56 -18.15 48.43
N ASP A 382 -7.74 -18.81 49.25
CA ASP A 382 -7.94 -20.16 49.76
C ASP A 382 -9.27 -20.23 50.52
N ALA A 383 -10.32 -20.64 49.81
CA ALA A 383 -11.62 -20.93 50.39
C ALA A 383 -11.55 -22.28 51.10
N ARG A 384 -10.95 -22.34 52.29
CA ARG A 384 -11.11 -23.41 53.29
C ARG A 384 -10.44 -23.05 54.61
N ARG A 385 -11.19 -22.41 55.51
CA ARG A 385 -11.02 -22.56 56.97
C ARG A 385 -12.30 -22.12 57.68
N ARG A 386 -13.16 -23.10 58.00
CA ARG A 386 -14.23 -22.97 59.01
C ARG A 386 -13.57 -22.84 60.39
N PRO A 387 -13.91 -21.84 61.21
CA PRO A 387 -13.71 -21.93 62.64
C PRO A 387 -15.01 -22.43 63.28
N THR A 388 -14.93 -23.62 63.88
CA THR A 388 -15.87 -24.12 64.87
C THR A 388 -15.68 -23.35 66.18
N GLY A 389 -16.76 -22.88 66.80
CA GLY A 389 -16.81 -22.77 68.27
C GLY A 389 -17.30 -21.45 68.87
N LYS A 390 -18.41 -21.59 69.61
CA LYS A 390 -18.87 -20.83 70.78
C LYS A 390 -19.51 -19.45 70.56
N LYS A 391 -20.85 -19.46 70.52
CA LYS A 391 -21.66 -18.39 71.13
C LYS A 391 -22.00 -18.78 72.56
N HIS A 392 -21.59 -17.94 73.50
CA HIS A 392 -22.14 -17.86 74.85
C HIS A 392 -23.03 -16.61 74.89
N ARG A 393 -24.19 -16.76 75.54
CA ARG A 393 -25.25 -15.78 75.84
C ARG A 393 -26.15 -15.35 74.69
#